data_AF-A0A978V8X2-F1
#
_entry.id   AF-A0A978V8X2-F1
#
_cell.length_a   1.000
_cell.length_b   1.000
_cell.length_c   1.000
_cell.angle_alpha   90.00
_cell.angle_beta   90.00
_cell.angle_gamma   90.00
#
_symmetry.space_group_name_H-M   'P 1'
#
loop_
_entity.id
_entity.type
_entity.pdbx_description
1 polymer ?
#
loop_
_entity_poly.entity_id
_entity_poly.type
_entity_poly.pdbx_seq_one_letter_code
_entity_poly.pdbx_strand_id
1 'polypeptide(L)'
;MGSITFTQKPHAVCIPFPGQGHITPMLQLAKLLHYKGFHITFVNTEFNHKRLLKSRGLNALHGLPSFRFRTIPDGLPPTDVDATQNIPFLCDSTKRNCSPPFRNLLSKLNSSSDVPPVSCIVSDGAMSFTLDAAEELDIPEVLFWTTSACGFMTYVHYHKLIEKGFTPLKGGFEHCNEETGAASLSVAEECKVEEEDLILVKTIIMGSRTFTKKPHAVCIPFPAQGHITPMFQLAKVFHSKGFHITFVNTEFNHERLLKSRGLNALHGLPSFRFRTIPDGLPLIDVEATQDIPSLCDSTKRNCLPPFRNLISDLNSSLDVPPVSCIVSDGAMSFTLEAAEELGIPQVLFWTPSGCGFMAYVHYHKLIEKGFTPLKDESYITNEYLDTVIDWIPGIKEIRLRDIPTFIRTTDIDDTMVNFVMVEIERAKRASAIVLNTFDALEHDVLDALASFFPLVYSIGPLNLLVNQITDDKTKLDDEES
;
A
#
# COMPACT_ATOMS: atom_id res chain seq x y z
N MET A 1 -9.84 12.25 -18.52
CA MET A 1 -9.27 13.48 -17.95
C MET A 1 -10.38 14.20 -17.20
N GLY A 2 -10.32 14.19 -15.88
CA GLY A 2 -11.36 14.77 -15.03
C GLY A 2 -11.30 14.20 -13.61
N SER A 3 -11.91 14.89 -12.66
CA SER A 3 -11.96 14.54 -11.24
C SER A 3 -13.23 15.14 -10.65
N ILE A 4 -14.03 14.34 -9.93
CA ILE A 4 -15.29 14.76 -9.32
C ILE A 4 -15.22 14.46 -7.81
N THR A 5 -15.45 15.47 -6.97
CA THR A 5 -15.46 15.34 -5.50
C THR A 5 -16.85 14.96 -4.97
N PHE A 6 -17.03 13.71 -4.56
CA PHE A 6 -18.32 13.11 -4.16
C PHE A 6 -18.63 13.16 -2.65
N THR A 7 -19.89 13.51 -2.31
CA THR A 7 -20.60 13.51 -1.00
C THR A 7 -20.24 12.47 0.10
N GLN A 8 -19.95 11.24 -0.33
CA GLN A 8 -19.72 10.07 0.53
C GLN A 8 -18.60 9.22 -0.07
N LYS A 9 -17.79 8.58 0.80
CA LYS A 9 -16.44 8.12 0.44
C LYS A 9 -16.50 7.21 -0.80
N PRO A 10 -15.95 7.63 -1.95
CA PRO A 10 -16.39 7.14 -3.25
C PRO A 10 -16.17 5.64 -3.35
N HIS A 11 -17.19 4.88 -3.73
CA HIS A 11 -17.17 3.43 -3.56
C HIS A 11 -17.07 2.75 -4.93
N ALA A 12 -15.89 2.24 -5.26
CA ALA A 12 -15.60 1.53 -6.50
C ALA A 12 -15.89 0.04 -6.35
N VAL A 13 -16.85 -0.48 -7.10
CA VAL A 13 -17.05 -1.93 -7.18
C VAL A 13 -16.15 -2.48 -8.28
N CYS A 14 -15.11 -3.24 -7.91
CA CYS A 14 -14.14 -3.79 -8.84
C CYS A 14 -14.51 -5.23 -9.20
N ILE A 15 -14.74 -5.53 -10.48
CA ILE A 15 -15.28 -6.82 -10.93
C ILE A 15 -14.50 -7.40 -12.13
N PRO A 16 -13.53 -8.30 -11.90
CA PRO A 16 -12.83 -8.99 -12.98
C PRO A 16 -13.74 -9.96 -13.73
N PHE A 17 -13.36 -10.27 -14.98
CA PHE A 17 -13.85 -11.49 -15.61
C PHE A 17 -13.34 -12.71 -14.82
N PRO A 18 -14.16 -13.73 -14.55
CA PRO A 18 -13.81 -14.88 -13.69
C PRO A 18 -12.70 -15.84 -14.17
N GLY A 19 -11.79 -15.39 -15.05
CA GLY A 19 -10.54 -16.07 -15.40
C GLY A 19 -9.35 -15.52 -14.62
N GLN A 20 -8.41 -16.37 -14.21
CA GLN A 20 -7.27 -15.98 -13.36
C GLN A 20 -6.38 -14.87 -13.97
N GLY A 21 -6.19 -14.88 -15.30
CA GLY A 21 -5.47 -13.82 -16.03
C GLY A 21 -6.16 -12.45 -16.04
N HIS A 22 -7.42 -12.37 -15.60
CA HIS A 22 -8.19 -11.14 -15.43
C HIS A 22 -8.28 -10.73 -13.95
N ILE A 23 -8.50 -11.72 -13.06
CA ILE A 23 -8.59 -11.51 -11.61
C ILE A 23 -7.31 -10.89 -11.04
N THR A 24 -6.11 -11.39 -11.37
CA THR A 24 -4.87 -10.89 -10.76
C THR A 24 -4.54 -9.44 -11.16
N PRO A 25 -4.56 -9.04 -12.44
CA PRO A 25 -4.35 -7.64 -12.81
C PRO A 25 -5.45 -6.70 -12.29
N MET A 26 -6.71 -7.13 -12.31
CA MET A 26 -7.81 -6.34 -11.72
C MET A 26 -7.66 -6.20 -10.21
N LEU A 27 -7.15 -7.22 -9.50
CA LEU A 27 -6.89 -7.13 -8.06
C LEU A 27 -5.70 -6.20 -7.75
N GLN A 28 -4.70 -6.13 -8.62
CA GLN A 28 -3.65 -5.11 -8.54
C GLN A 28 -4.23 -3.70 -8.75
N LEU A 29 -5.06 -3.49 -9.79
CA LEU A 29 -5.74 -2.23 -10.03
C LEU A 29 -6.69 -1.84 -8.88
N ALA A 30 -7.46 -2.78 -8.34
CA ALA A 30 -8.36 -2.53 -7.22
C ALA A 30 -7.61 -2.17 -5.93
N LYS A 31 -6.43 -2.77 -5.68
CA LYS A 31 -5.54 -2.34 -4.60
C LYS A 31 -5.04 -0.90 -4.81
N LEU A 32 -4.71 -0.52 -6.05
CA LEU A 32 -4.37 0.86 -6.38
C LEU A 32 -5.56 1.82 -6.23
N LEU A 33 -6.78 1.41 -6.57
CA LEU A 33 -8.00 2.21 -6.38
C LEU A 33 -8.39 2.38 -4.91
N HIS A 34 -8.25 1.33 -4.09
CA HIS A 34 -8.42 1.43 -2.63
C HIS A 34 -7.44 2.43 -2.02
N TYR A 35 -6.19 2.32 -2.46
CA TYR A 35 -5.10 3.21 -2.09
C TYR A 35 -5.32 4.65 -2.59
N LYS A 36 -6.10 4.85 -3.67
CA LYS A 36 -6.64 6.15 -4.10
C LYS A 36 -8.00 6.49 -3.46
N GLY A 37 -8.24 5.99 -2.25
CA GLY A 37 -9.30 6.46 -1.36
C GLY A 37 -10.68 5.82 -1.59
N PHE A 38 -10.87 4.99 -2.61
CA PHE A 38 -12.17 4.39 -2.87
C PHE A 38 -12.54 3.35 -1.81
N HIS A 39 -13.82 3.25 -1.42
CA HIS A 39 -14.34 2.03 -0.78
C HIS A 39 -14.42 0.95 -1.87
N ILE A 40 -13.53 -0.02 -1.84
CA ILE A 40 -13.58 -1.13 -2.80
C ILE A 40 -14.59 -2.15 -2.34
N THR A 41 -15.48 -2.56 -3.24
CA THR A 41 -16.09 -3.89 -3.17
C THR A 41 -15.51 -4.74 -4.29
N PHE A 42 -14.66 -5.71 -3.96
CA PHE A 42 -14.04 -6.58 -4.97
C PHE A 42 -14.89 -7.83 -5.17
N VAL A 43 -15.51 -7.94 -6.34
CA VAL A 43 -16.50 -8.97 -6.65
C VAL A 43 -15.83 -10.15 -7.33
N ASN A 44 -15.65 -11.22 -6.57
CA ASN A 44 -15.35 -12.54 -7.13
C ASN A 44 -16.66 -13.24 -7.49
N THR A 45 -16.62 -14.14 -8.48
CA THR A 45 -17.65 -15.18 -8.58
C THR A 45 -17.53 -16.14 -7.39
N GLU A 46 -18.63 -16.70 -6.90
CA GLU A 46 -18.61 -17.69 -5.82
C GLU A 46 -17.62 -18.84 -6.05
N PHE A 47 -17.46 -19.31 -7.29
CA PHE A 47 -16.50 -20.34 -7.66
C PHE A 47 -15.04 -19.92 -7.37
N ASN A 48 -14.59 -18.81 -7.96
CA ASN A 48 -13.27 -18.25 -7.72
C ASN A 48 -13.03 -17.86 -6.25
N HIS A 49 -14.06 -17.37 -5.55
CA HIS A 49 -13.98 -17.05 -4.12
C HIS A 49 -13.71 -18.31 -3.28
N LYS A 50 -14.49 -19.39 -3.48
CA LYS A 50 -14.29 -20.70 -2.81
C LYS A 50 -12.91 -21.29 -3.12
N ARG A 51 -12.44 -21.17 -4.37
CA ARG A 51 -11.10 -21.60 -4.79
C ARG A 51 -9.97 -20.79 -4.13
N LEU A 52 -10.15 -19.48 -3.91
CA LEU A 52 -9.16 -18.66 -3.19
C LEU A 52 -9.12 -18.99 -1.69
N LEU A 53 -10.29 -19.21 -1.05
CA LEU A 53 -10.35 -19.69 0.35
C LEU A 53 -9.68 -21.06 0.52
N LYS A 54 -9.87 -21.99 -0.43
CA LYS A 54 -9.23 -23.32 -0.40
C LYS A 54 -7.70 -23.24 -0.54
N SER A 55 -7.19 -22.34 -1.38
CA SER A 55 -5.76 -22.25 -1.72
C SER A 55 -4.94 -21.34 -0.81
N ARG A 56 -5.57 -20.35 -0.16
CA ARG A 56 -4.89 -19.37 0.71
C ARG A 56 -5.48 -19.26 2.14
N GLY A 57 -6.38 -20.18 2.50
CA GLY A 57 -7.04 -20.23 3.81
C GLY A 57 -8.27 -19.32 3.94
N LEU A 58 -9.06 -19.53 4.99
CA LEU A 58 -10.33 -18.81 5.21
C LEU A 58 -10.17 -17.29 5.31
N ASN A 59 -9.00 -16.80 5.72
CA ASN A 59 -8.71 -15.38 5.86
C ASN A 59 -8.29 -14.70 4.54
N ALA A 60 -8.10 -15.45 3.45
CA ALA A 60 -7.62 -14.91 2.16
C ALA A 60 -8.52 -13.84 1.53
N LEU A 61 -9.77 -13.73 1.99
CA LEU A 61 -10.78 -12.79 1.52
C LEU A 61 -11.33 -11.90 2.65
N HIS A 62 -10.66 -11.89 3.82
CA HIS A 62 -10.81 -10.84 4.82
C HIS A 62 -10.10 -9.57 4.33
N GLY A 63 -10.81 -8.80 3.51
CA GLY A 63 -10.39 -7.46 3.13
C GLY A 63 -10.70 -6.42 4.20
N LEU A 64 -10.27 -5.18 3.95
CA LEU A 64 -10.34 -4.06 4.89
C LEU A 64 -11.78 -3.54 5.07
N PRO A 65 -12.09 -2.72 6.10
CA PRO A 65 -13.44 -2.18 6.31
C PRO A 65 -14.01 -1.41 5.11
N SER A 66 -13.12 -0.91 4.25
CA SER A 66 -13.39 -0.27 2.95
C SER A 66 -12.74 -0.99 1.76
N PHE A 67 -12.34 -2.25 1.90
CA PHE A 67 -12.00 -3.17 0.80
C PHE A 67 -12.75 -4.49 1.06
N ARG A 68 -14.03 -4.55 0.73
CA ARG A 68 -14.87 -5.72 1.04
C ARG A 68 -14.86 -6.69 -0.13
N PHE A 69 -14.30 -7.88 0.06
CA PHE A 69 -14.55 -8.95 -0.89
C PHE A 69 -16.02 -9.37 -0.80
N ARG A 70 -16.65 -9.52 -1.96
CA ARG A 70 -18.03 -9.94 -2.11
C ARG A 70 -18.14 -11.00 -3.20
N THR A 71 -19.22 -11.76 -3.14
CA THR A 71 -19.52 -12.81 -4.11
C THR A 71 -20.81 -12.51 -4.84
N ILE A 72 -20.79 -12.74 -6.14
CA ILE A 72 -22.01 -13.03 -6.91
C ILE A 72 -21.91 -14.47 -7.44
N PRO A 73 -23.02 -15.19 -7.62
CA PRO A 73 -23.00 -16.41 -8.41
C PRO A 73 -22.65 -16.06 -9.86
N ASP A 74 -21.87 -16.93 -10.52
CA ASP A 74 -21.64 -16.90 -11.96
C ASP A 74 -22.81 -17.51 -12.77
N GLY A 75 -23.81 -18.04 -12.08
CA GLY A 75 -24.99 -18.69 -12.65
C GLY A 75 -24.76 -20.12 -13.15
N LEU A 76 -23.54 -20.67 -13.00
CA LEU A 76 -23.24 -22.05 -13.37
C LEU A 76 -23.61 -23.02 -12.23
N PRO A 77 -23.95 -24.29 -12.55
CA PRO A 77 -24.19 -25.30 -11.53
C PRO A 77 -22.90 -25.61 -10.75
N PRO A 78 -22.99 -26.11 -9.50
CA PRO A 78 -21.82 -26.54 -8.74
C PRO A 78 -20.98 -27.58 -9.48
N THR A 79 -19.76 -27.21 -9.87
CA THR A 79 -18.74 -28.10 -10.44
C THR A 79 -17.67 -28.43 -9.40
N ASP A 80 -16.81 -29.39 -9.72
CA ASP A 80 -15.60 -29.67 -8.93
C ASP A 80 -14.78 -28.38 -8.71
N VAL A 81 -14.33 -28.17 -7.48
CA VAL A 81 -13.61 -26.98 -7.01
C VAL A 81 -12.22 -26.85 -7.63
N ASP A 82 -11.65 -27.94 -8.14
CA ASP A 82 -10.36 -27.96 -8.83
C ASP A 82 -10.49 -27.94 -10.37
N ALA A 83 -11.72 -27.95 -10.90
CA ALA A 83 -11.96 -27.83 -12.33
C ALA A 83 -11.70 -26.40 -12.87
N THR A 84 -11.63 -26.29 -14.20
CA THR A 84 -11.64 -25.00 -14.91
C THR A 84 -13.01 -24.78 -15.53
N GLN A 85 -13.66 -23.66 -15.21
CA GLN A 85 -14.98 -23.32 -15.76
C GLN A 85 -14.90 -23.14 -17.29
N ASN A 86 -15.91 -23.65 -18.00
CA ASN A 86 -15.98 -23.54 -19.46
C ASN A 86 -16.22 -22.08 -19.88
N ILE A 87 -15.24 -21.44 -20.52
CA ILE A 87 -15.28 -20.00 -20.81
C ILE A 87 -16.50 -19.58 -21.65
N PRO A 88 -16.89 -20.26 -22.75
CA PRO A 88 -18.13 -19.93 -23.47
C PRO A 88 -19.39 -19.95 -22.61
N PHE A 89 -19.61 -21.00 -21.80
CA PHE A 89 -20.77 -21.05 -20.89
C PHE A 89 -20.65 -20.03 -19.75
N LEU A 90 -19.44 -19.72 -19.30
CA LEU A 90 -19.20 -18.68 -18.29
C LEU A 90 -19.52 -17.29 -18.83
N CYS A 91 -19.13 -16.95 -20.06
CA CYS A 91 -19.50 -15.68 -20.71
C CYS A 91 -21.01 -15.56 -20.97
N ASP A 92 -21.66 -16.64 -21.42
CA ASP A 92 -23.12 -16.65 -21.65
C ASP A 92 -23.89 -16.59 -20.31
N SER A 93 -23.39 -17.25 -19.27
CA SER A 93 -23.99 -17.25 -17.94
C SER A 93 -23.78 -15.93 -17.21
N THR A 94 -22.59 -15.32 -17.21
CA THR A 94 -22.38 -14.02 -16.56
C THR A 94 -23.24 -12.93 -17.22
N LYS A 95 -23.29 -12.92 -18.57
CA LYS A 95 -24.15 -12.00 -19.33
C LYS A 95 -25.64 -12.13 -19.00
N ARG A 96 -26.14 -13.32 -18.64
CA ARG A 96 -27.55 -13.56 -18.31
C ARG A 96 -27.88 -13.44 -16.81
N ASN A 97 -26.95 -13.85 -15.95
CA ASN A 97 -27.25 -14.19 -14.56
C ASN A 97 -26.56 -13.29 -13.53
N CYS A 98 -25.50 -12.55 -13.88
CA CYS A 98 -24.74 -11.77 -12.89
C CYS A 98 -25.29 -10.37 -12.62
N SER A 99 -26.06 -9.73 -13.52
CA SER A 99 -26.57 -8.37 -13.28
C SER A 99 -27.52 -8.28 -12.07
N PRO A 100 -28.54 -9.17 -11.87
CA PRO A 100 -29.40 -9.11 -10.69
C PRO A 100 -28.68 -9.26 -9.33
N PRO A 101 -27.78 -10.25 -9.09
CA PRO A 101 -27.05 -10.31 -7.83
C PRO A 101 -26.02 -9.18 -7.68
N PHE A 102 -25.47 -8.66 -8.78
CA PHE A 102 -24.62 -7.47 -8.75
C PHE A 102 -25.41 -6.23 -8.31
N ARG A 103 -26.55 -5.92 -8.93
CA ARG A 103 -27.46 -4.83 -8.51
C ARG A 103 -27.98 -5.01 -7.09
N ASN A 104 -28.32 -6.23 -6.67
CA ASN A 104 -28.74 -6.52 -5.31
C ASN A 104 -27.61 -6.24 -4.30
N LEU A 105 -26.37 -6.53 -4.68
CA LEU A 105 -25.19 -6.12 -3.93
C LEU A 105 -25.05 -4.59 -3.92
N LEU A 106 -25.09 -3.89 -5.06
CA LEU A 106 -25.01 -2.41 -5.12
C LEU A 106 -26.08 -1.75 -4.24
N SER A 107 -27.36 -2.16 -4.38
CA SER A 107 -28.47 -1.64 -3.59
C SER A 107 -28.30 -1.88 -2.09
N LYS A 108 -27.85 -3.07 -1.66
CA LYS A 108 -27.54 -3.36 -0.25
C LYS A 108 -26.39 -2.52 0.28
N LEU A 109 -25.43 -2.15 -0.55
CA LEU A 109 -24.35 -1.25 -0.18
C LEU A 109 -24.92 0.18 -0.06
N ASN A 110 -25.72 0.66 -1.02
CA ASN A 110 -26.29 2.01 -1.01
C ASN A 110 -27.36 2.25 0.08
N SER A 111 -28.08 1.21 0.52
CA SER A 111 -29.07 1.31 1.59
C SER A 111 -28.52 0.96 2.98
N SER A 112 -27.26 0.51 3.06
CA SER A 112 -26.56 0.26 4.32
C SER A 112 -25.88 1.54 4.78
N SER A 113 -26.02 1.89 6.06
CA SER A 113 -25.21 2.93 6.70
C SER A 113 -23.76 2.49 6.96
N ASP A 114 -23.46 1.21 6.78
CA ASP A 114 -22.20 0.55 7.16
C ASP A 114 -21.16 0.60 6.03
N VAL A 115 -21.56 1.10 4.86
CA VAL A 115 -20.71 1.47 3.72
C VAL A 115 -21.23 2.76 3.09
N PRO A 116 -20.40 3.53 2.38
CA PRO A 116 -20.88 4.58 1.48
C PRO A 116 -21.65 3.95 0.32
N PRO A 117 -22.64 4.63 -0.28
CA PRO A 117 -23.19 4.27 -1.57
C PRO A 117 -22.10 4.12 -2.64
N VAL A 118 -22.22 3.07 -3.45
CA VAL A 118 -21.41 2.81 -4.64
C VAL A 118 -21.44 4.04 -5.54
N SER A 119 -20.26 4.50 -5.97
CA SER A 119 -20.07 5.74 -6.74
C SER A 119 -19.11 5.60 -7.92
N CYS A 120 -18.49 4.43 -8.13
CA CYS A 120 -18.08 4.01 -9.46
C CYS A 120 -18.04 2.47 -9.56
N ILE A 121 -17.88 1.95 -10.77
CA ILE A 121 -17.55 0.55 -11.03
C ILE A 121 -16.26 0.49 -11.85
N VAL A 122 -15.42 -0.52 -11.61
CA VAL A 122 -14.25 -0.81 -12.45
C VAL A 122 -14.35 -2.26 -12.89
N SER A 123 -14.79 -2.44 -14.12
CA SER A 123 -15.23 -3.72 -14.66
C SER A 123 -14.27 -4.21 -15.73
N ASP A 124 -14.16 -5.52 -15.88
CA ASP A 124 -13.41 -6.11 -16.98
C ASP A 124 -14.13 -5.89 -18.31
N GLY A 125 -13.37 -5.65 -19.39
CA GLY A 125 -13.94 -5.51 -20.74
C GLY A 125 -14.86 -6.66 -21.19
N ALA A 126 -14.75 -7.86 -20.60
CA ALA A 126 -15.65 -8.99 -20.85
C ALA A 126 -16.89 -9.07 -19.94
N MET A 127 -17.04 -8.17 -18.95
CA MET A 127 -18.10 -8.19 -17.91
C MET A 127 -19.18 -7.12 -18.15
N SER A 128 -19.44 -6.76 -19.41
CA SER A 128 -20.33 -5.67 -19.90
C SER A 128 -21.79 -5.58 -19.39
N PHE A 129 -22.27 -6.45 -18.48
CA PHE A 129 -23.57 -6.30 -17.81
C PHE A 129 -23.55 -5.27 -16.65
N THR A 130 -22.36 -4.73 -16.38
CA THR A 130 -22.00 -3.87 -15.25
C THR A 130 -22.24 -2.41 -15.59
N LEU A 131 -21.89 -1.99 -16.81
CA LEU A 131 -22.49 -0.89 -17.58
C LEU A 131 -23.95 -0.66 -17.20
N ASP A 132 -24.89 -1.55 -17.58
CA ASP A 132 -26.32 -1.41 -17.25
C ASP A 132 -26.64 -1.08 -15.76
N ALA A 133 -25.78 -1.48 -14.81
CA ALA A 133 -25.92 -1.25 -13.37
C ALA A 133 -25.23 0.04 -12.87
N ALA A 134 -24.28 0.57 -13.66
CA ALA A 134 -23.68 1.88 -13.53
C ALA A 134 -24.72 2.98 -13.85
N GLU A 135 -25.10 3.16 -15.12
CA GLU A 135 -26.05 4.18 -15.61
C GLU A 135 -27.55 3.80 -15.42
N GLU A 136 -27.85 2.99 -14.38
CA GLU A 136 -29.16 2.94 -13.66
C GLU A 136 -29.08 3.64 -12.28
N LEU A 137 -27.98 3.47 -11.56
CA LEU A 137 -27.77 4.00 -10.22
C LEU A 137 -27.02 5.35 -10.21
N ASP A 138 -26.72 5.88 -11.41
CA ASP A 138 -25.89 7.05 -11.70
C ASP A 138 -24.46 6.92 -11.14
N ILE A 139 -23.85 5.78 -11.45
CA ILE A 139 -22.53 5.35 -10.97
C ILE A 139 -21.58 5.26 -12.17
N PRO A 140 -20.57 6.14 -12.32
CA PRO A 140 -19.59 6.06 -13.41
C PRO A 140 -18.87 4.70 -13.51
N GLU A 141 -18.58 4.20 -14.72
CA GLU A 141 -17.80 2.97 -14.94
C GLU A 141 -16.50 3.19 -15.73
N VAL A 142 -15.45 2.45 -15.35
CA VAL A 142 -14.20 2.33 -16.12
C VAL A 142 -13.99 0.88 -16.57
N LEU A 143 -13.89 0.66 -17.89
CA LEU A 143 -13.60 -0.66 -18.46
C LEU A 143 -12.09 -0.94 -18.50
N PHE A 144 -11.64 -1.88 -17.68
CA PHE A 144 -10.26 -2.35 -17.65
C PHE A 144 -10.08 -3.55 -18.60
N TRP A 145 -9.11 -3.43 -19.52
CA TRP A 145 -8.77 -4.47 -20.48
C TRP A 145 -7.39 -5.05 -20.16
N THR A 146 -7.34 -6.34 -19.79
CA THR A 146 -6.10 -7.06 -19.48
C THR A 146 -5.31 -7.50 -20.72
N THR A 147 -5.88 -7.33 -21.91
CA THR A 147 -5.19 -7.55 -23.18
C THR A 147 -4.32 -6.34 -23.54
N SER A 148 -3.23 -6.54 -24.29
CA SER A 148 -2.38 -5.44 -24.75
C SER A 148 -3.14 -4.49 -25.70
N ALA A 149 -2.64 -3.27 -25.91
CA ALA A 149 -3.26 -2.32 -26.85
C ALA A 149 -3.48 -2.90 -28.27
N CYS A 150 -2.56 -3.75 -28.74
CA CYS A 150 -2.70 -4.47 -30.02
C CYS A 150 -3.82 -5.53 -29.97
N GLY A 151 -3.98 -6.22 -28.84
CA GLY A 151 -5.11 -7.11 -28.58
C GLY A 151 -6.43 -6.36 -28.54
N PHE A 152 -6.51 -5.23 -27.81
CA PHE A 152 -7.69 -4.37 -27.73
C PHE A 152 -8.14 -3.88 -29.12
N MET A 153 -7.21 -3.42 -29.95
CA MET A 153 -7.48 -3.06 -31.35
C MET A 153 -8.08 -4.20 -32.19
N THR A 154 -7.85 -5.47 -31.81
CA THR A 154 -8.46 -6.63 -32.47
C THR A 154 -9.95 -6.73 -32.12
N TYR A 155 -10.33 -6.53 -30.84
CA TYR A 155 -11.74 -6.45 -30.41
C TYR A 155 -12.46 -5.25 -31.05
N VAL A 156 -11.81 -4.08 -31.11
CA VAL A 156 -12.32 -2.87 -31.80
C VAL A 156 -12.60 -3.12 -33.30
N HIS A 157 -12.04 -4.17 -33.90
CA HIS A 157 -12.29 -4.57 -35.28
C HIS A 157 -13.17 -5.82 -35.44
N TYR A 158 -13.74 -6.37 -34.37
CA TYR A 158 -14.70 -7.48 -34.46
C TYR A 158 -15.91 -7.12 -35.33
N HIS A 159 -16.42 -5.89 -35.32
CA HIS A 159 -17.49 -5.47 -36.25
C HIS A 159 -17.07 -5.64 -37.73
N LYS A 160 -15.82 -5.34 -38.08
CA LYS A 160 -15.28 -5.54 -39.45
C LYS A 160 -15.05 -7.00 -39.79
N LEU A 161 -14.89 -7.87 -38.78
CA LEU A 161 -14.90 -9.32 -38.96
C LEU A 161 -16.34 -9.83 -39.15
N ILE A 162 -17.33 -9.20 -38.51
CA ILE A 162 -18.76 -9.47 -38.71
C ILE A 162 -19.20 -9.09 -40.13
N GLU A 163 -18.94 -7.85 -40.53
CA GLU A 163 -19.27 -7.29 -41.86
C GLU A 163 -18.68 -8.10 -43.02
N LYS A 164 -17.49 -8.67 -42.82
CA LYS A 164 -16.80 -9.54 -43.79
C LYS A 164 -17.24 -11.01 -43.73
N GLY A 165 -18.22 -11.36 -42.89
CA GLY A 165 -18.79 -12.70 -42.78
C GLY A 165 -17.92 -13.72 -42.03
N PHE A 166 -16.90 -13.31 -41.30
CA PHE A 166 -16.06 -14.22 -40.48
C PHE A 166 -16.68 -14.56 -39.13
N THR A 167 -17.65 -13.77 -38.67
CA THR A 167 -18.36 -13.90 -37.39
C THR A 167 -19.68 -13.08 -37.53
N PRO A 168 -20.57 -12.98 -36.53
CA PRO A 168 -20.59 -13.74 -35.31
C PRO A 168 -21.16 -15.12 -35.58
N LEU A 169 -20.99 -16.02 -34.62
CA LEU A 169 -22.00 -17.05 -34.41
C LEU A 169 -23.22 -16.41 -33.64
N LYS A 170 -23.00 -15.45 -32.68
CA LYS A 170 -23.83 -14.23 -32.25
C LYS A 170 -23.12 -13.27 -31.19
N GLY A 171 -23.53 -11.99 -30.95
CA GLY A 171 -22.92 -11.02 -29.95
C GLY A 171 -23.42 -9.52 -29.93
N GLY A 172 -22.95 -8.62 -28.99
CA GLY A 172 -23.15 -7.11 -28.92
C GLY A 172 -23.36 -6.40 -27.53
N PHE A 173 -23.03 -5.08 -27.35
CA PHE A 173 -23.50 -4.00 -26.38
C PHE A 173 -22.45 -2.90 -25.91
N GLU A 174 -22.87 -1.62 -25.65
CA GLU A 174 -22.03 -0.36 -25.59
C GLU A 174 -22.57 0.86 -24.69
N HIS A 175 -21.77 1.89 -24.22
CA HIS A 175 -22.16 3.00 -23.24
C HIS A 175 -21.33 4.38 -23.20
N CYS A 176 -21.13 5.09 -22.04
CA CYS A 176 -21.00 6.59 -21.85
C CYS A 176 -19.67 7.33 -21.34
N ASN A 177 -19.64 8.27 -20.32
CA ASN A 177 -18.76 9.53 -20.22
C ASN A 177 -18.13 9.99 -18.81
N GLU A 178 -17.54 11.23 -18.66
CA GLU A 178 -16.61 11.77 -17.58
C GLU A 178 -16.69 13.35 -17.28
N GLU A 179 -16.23 13.92 -16.11
CA GLU A 179 -16.14 15.40 -15.74
C GLU A 179 -15.04 15.84 -14.66
N THR A 180 -14.91 17.13 -14.23
CA THR A 180 -13.66 17.89 -13.80
C THR A 180 -13.63 18.78 -12.49
N GLY A 181 -12.43 19.30 -12.02
CA GLY A 181 -12.18 20.14 -10.78
C GLY A 181 -10.78 20.88 -10.63
N ALA A 182 -10.51 21.73 -9.59
CA ALA A 182 -9.20 22.48 -9.30
C ALA A 182 -9.02 23.29 -7.92
N ALA A 183 -7.95 23.14 -7.07
CA ALA A 183 -7.51 24.06 -5.92
C ALA A 183 -6.17 23.79 -5.09
N SER A 184 -5.40 24.81 -4.56
CA SER A 184 -4.26 24.69 -3.52
C SER A 184 -3.51 26.01 -3.03
N LEU A 185 -2.79 26.05 -1.85
CA LEU A 185 -1.89 27.13 -1.27
C LEU A 185 -0.78 26.59 -0.23
N SER A 186 0.19 27.24 0.49
CA SER A 186 0.78 28.62 0.81
C SER A 186 2.25 28.54 1.46
N VAL A 187 2.97 29.62 1.95
CA VAL A 187 4.47 29.60 2.26
C VAL A 187 5.09 30.43 3.46
N ALA A 188 6.28 30.02 3.99
CA ALA A 188 7.09 30.57 5.15
C ALA A 188 8.67 30.53 5.00
N GLU A 189 9.50 30.27 6.07
CA GLU A 189 10.99 30.51 6.19
C GLU A 189 11.82 29.30 6.78
N GLU A 190 13.17 29.24 6.64
CA GLU A 190 14.05 28.02 6.68
C GLU A 190 15.02 27.77 7.90
N CYS A 191 15.68 26.58 7.96
CA CYS A 191 16.75 26.18 8.91
C CYS A 191 17.88 25.33 8.24
N LYS A 192 18.96 24.94 8.96
CA LYS A 192 20.22 24.35 8.40
C LYS A 192 20.60 22.94 8.90
N VAL A 193 21.48 22.26 8.14
CA VAL A 193 21.95 20.86 8.32
C VAL A 193 23.47 20.76 8.12
N GLU A 194 24.15 19.81 8.77
CA GLU A 194 25.60 19.54 8.69
C GLU A 194 26.03 18.78 7.42
N GLU A 195 27.32 18.88 7.04
CA GLU A 195 27.81 18.43 5.72
C GLU A 195 28.07 16.91 5.62
N GLU A 196 28.34 16.20 6.73
CA GLU A 196 28.67 14.76 6.69
C GLU A 196 27.45 13.85 6.46
N ASP A 197 26.27 14.17 7.03
CA ASP A 197 25.02 13.43 6.78
C ASP A 197 24.63 13.44 5.29
N LEU A 198 24.87 14.56 4.60
CA LEU A 198 24.69 14.67 3.15
C LEU A 198 25.55 13.66 2.38
N ILE A 199 26.76 13.34 2.87
CA ILE A 199 27.71 12.46 2.17
C ILE A 199 27.24 11.00 2.21
N LEU A 200 26.70 10.53 3.34
CA LEU A 200 26.18 9.16 3.44
C LEU A 200 25.05 8.95 2.44
N VAL A 201 24.03 9.79 2.46
CA VAL A 201 22.83 9.57 1.63
C VAL A 201 23.08 9.86 0.15
N LYS A 202 23.92 10.85 -0.19
CA LYS A 202 24.40 11.01 -1.57
C LYS A 202 25.23 9.82 -2.04
N THR A 203 26.00 9.15 -1.18
CA THR A 203 26.74 7.93 -1.57
C THR A 203 25.80 6.74 -1.78
N ILE A 204 24.77 6.59 -0.95
CA ILE A 204 23.70 5.59 -1.10
C ILE A 204 22.97 5.76 -2.46
N ILE A 205 22.66 6.99 -2.86
CA ILE A 205 21.85 7.30 -4.05
C ILE A 205 22.70 7.39 -5.32
N MET A 206 23.83 8.10 -5.30
CA MET A 206 24.65 8.40 -6.49
C MET A 206 25.73 7.36 -6.78
N GLY A 207 25.92 6.36 -5.92
CA GLY A 207 26.65 5.12 -6.22
C GLY A 207 28.15 5.26 -6.52
N SER A 208 28.79 6.38 -6.19
CA SER A 208 30.13 6.74 -6.67
C SER A 208 31.16 6.98 -5.55
N ARG A 209 31.47 5.96 -4.75
CA ARG A 209 32.76 5.87 -4.00
C ARG A 209 33.08 4.46 -3.53
N THR A 210 34.37 4.14 -3.45
CA THR A 210 34.89 2.93 -2.80
C THR A 210 35.13 3.19 -1.31
N PHE A 211 34.36 2.55 -0.43
CA PHE A 211 34.58 2.63 1.01
C PHE A 211 35.85 1.86 1.42
N THR A 212 36.58 2.35 2.43
CA THR A 212 37.80 1.70 2.97
C THR A 212 37.50 0.45 3.80
N LYS A 213 36.27 0.30 4.29
CA LYS A 213 35.67 -0.92 4.83
C LYS A 213 34.26 -1.05 4.26
N LYS A 214 33.76 -2.27 4.04
CA LYS A 214 32.38 -2.50 3.57
C LYS A 214 31.39 -1.87 4.57
N PRO A 215 30.53 -0.92 4.16
CA PRO A 215 29.59 -0.27 5.07
C PRO A 215 28.53 -1.27 5.54
N HIS A 216 27.94 -1.04 6.70
CA HIS A 216 26.94 -1.92 7.31
C HIS A 216 25.69 -1.12 7.67
N ALA A 217 24.58 -1.44 7.00
CA ALA A 217 23.26 -0.90 7.29
C ALA A 217 22.46 -1.89 8.15
N VAL A 218 21.91 -1.40 9.25
CA VAL A 218 20.89 -2.14 10.02
C VAL A 218 19.51 -1.66 9.56
N CYS A 219 18.76 -2.54 8.91
CA CYS A 219 17.44 -2.25 8.35
C CYS A 219 16.36 -2.83 9.28
N ILE A 220 15.48 -1.99 9.81
CA ILE A 220 14.43 -2.38 10.76
C ILE A 220 13.05 -1.85 10.32
N PRO A 221 12.21 -2.67 9.66
CA PRO A 221 10.84 -2.30 9.32
C PRO A 221 9.95 -2.21 10.56
N PHE A 222 8.82 -1.52 10.45
CA PHE A 222 7.72 -1.73 11.38
C PHE A 222 7.16 -3.16 11.19
N PRO A 223 6.80 -3.89 12.25
CA PRO A 223 6.38 -5.31 12.23
C PRO A 223 5.07 -5.68 11.48
N ALA A 224 4.68 -4.94 10.43
CA ALA A 224 3.58 -5.27 9.53
C ALA A 224 4.05 -5.53 8.10
N GLN A 225 3.39 -6.44 7.37
CA GLN A 225 3.81 -6.89 6.04
C GLN A 225 3.95 -5.77 4.99
N GLY A 226 3.10 -4.73 5.07
CA GLY A 226 3.17 -3.55 4.20
C GLY A 226 4.41 -2.67 4.43
N HIS A 227 5.13 -2.87 5.54
CA HIS A 227 6.37 -2.17 5.88
C HIS A 227 7.60 -3.07 5.70
N ILE A 228 7.50 -4.34 6.12
CA ILE A 228 8.53 -5.37 5.93
C ILE A 228 8.89 -5.52 4.44
N THR A 229 7.89 -5.60 3.56
CA THR A 229 8.11 -5.84 2.12
C THR A 229 8.92 -4.72 1.44
N PRO A 230 8.54 -3.42 1.49
CA PRO A 230 9.32 -2.37 0.86
C PRO A 230 10.66 -2.12 1.57
N MET A 231 10.77 -2.30 2.89
CA MET A 231 12.06 -2.23 3.59
C MET A 231 13.02 -3.34 3.13
N PHE A 232 12.50 -4.56 2.86
CA PHE A 232 13.29 -5.66 2.31
C PHE A 232 13.76 -5.38 0.88
N GLN A 233 12.92 -4.73 0.06
CA GLN A 233 13.32 -4.26 -1.27
C GLN A 233 14.42 -3.17 -1.20
N LEU A 234 14.29 -2.19 -0.29
CA LEU A 234 15.31 -1.17 -0.05
C LEU A 234 16.64 -1.80 0.44
N ALA A 235 16.56 -2.75 1.36
CA ALA A 235 17.71 -3.50 1.85
C ALA A 235 18.41 -4.31 0.73
N LYS A 236 17.65 -4.91 -0.21
CA LYS A 236 18.18 -5.57 -1.41
C LYS A 236 18.88 -4.58 -2.34
N VAL A 237 18.31 -3.39 -2.56
CA VAL A 237 18.97 -2.31 -3.31
C VAL A 237 20.30 -1.94 -2.64
N PHE A 238 20.34 -1.72 -1.32
CA PHE A 238 21.58 -1.40 -0.61
C PHE A 238 22.61 -2.54 -0.65
N HIS A 239 22.18 -3.80 -0.56
CA HIS A 239 23.06 -4.96 -0.74
C HIS A 239 23.72 -4.99 -2.12
N SER A 240 22.94 -4.71 -3.19
CA SER A 240 23.46 -4.58 -4.56
C SER A 240 24.44 -3.41 -4.74
N LYS A 241 24.33 -2.34 -3.93
CA LYS A 241 25.32 -1.25 -3.84
C LYS A 241 26.52 -1.58 -2.95
N GLY A 242 26.63 -2.83 -2.49
CA GLY A 242 27.81 -3.34 -1.78
C GLY A 242 27.75 -3.25 -0.26
N PHE A 243 26.63 -2.88 0.36
CA PHE A 243 26.49 -2.87 1.83
C PHE A 243 26.52 -4.28 2.44
N HIS A 244 26.94 -4.39 3.70
CA HIS A 244 26.52 -5.47 4.58
C HIS A 244 25.15 -5.08 5.14
N ILE A 245 24.18 -6.00 5.09
CA ILE A 245 22.84 -5.78 5.64
C ILE A 245 22.66 -6.66 6.87
N THR A 246 22.22 -6.05 7.96
CA THR A 246 21.48 -6.78 9.01
C THR A 246 20.02 -6.37 8.92
N PHE A 247 19.14 -7.33 8.61
CA PHE A 247 17.69 -7.13 8.55
C PHE A 247 17.05 -7.60 9.86
N VAL A 248 16.40 -6.69 10.59
CA VAL A 248 15.87 -6.94 11.94
C VAL A 248 14.37 -7.19 11.86
N ASN A 249 13.96 -8.44 12.04
CA ASN A 249 12.56 -8.78 12.27
C ASN A 249 12.21 -8.61 13.76
N THR A 250 10.92 -8.55 14.10
CA THR A 250 10.51 -8.94 15.46
C THR A 250 10.50 -10.46 15.57
N GLU A 251 10.71 -11.01 16.76
CA GLU A 251 10.70 -12.46 17.01
C GLU A 251 9.43 -13.12 16.47
N PHE A 252 8.27 -12.51 16.72
CA PHE A 252 6.97 -12.90 16.18
C PHE A 252 6.95 -13.01 14.64
N ASN A 253 7.41 -11.97 13.94
CA ASN A 253 7.45 -11.98 12.47
C ASN A 253 8.51 -12.96 11.92
N HIS A 254 9.61 -13.16 12.64
CA HIS A 254 10.66 -14.12 12.27
C HIS A 254 10.13 -15.56 12.33
N GLU A 255 9.48 -15.96 13.43
CA GLU A 255 8.84 -17.27 13.57
C GLU A 255 7.76 -17.49 12.50
N ARG A 256 6.90 -16.48 12.27
CA ARG A 256 5.84 -16.53 11.25
C ARG A 256 6.40 -16.72 9.83
N LEU A 257 7.54 -16.12 9.50
CA LEU A 257 8.24 -16.34 8.23
C LEU A 257 8.83 -17.75 8.13
N LEU A 258 9.51 -18.25 9.17
CA LEU A 258 10.03 -19.62 9.19
C LEU A 258 8.92 -20.68 9.12
N LYS A 259 7.75 -20.42 9.71
CA LYS A 259 6.59 -21.33 9.69
C LYS A 259 5.90 -21.35 8.33
N SER A 260 5.78 -20.21 7.66
CA SER A 260 5.10 -20.09 6.36
C SER A 260 5.97 -20.45 5.15
N ARG A 261 7.28 -20.22 5.21
CA ARG A 261 8.24 -20.44 4.11
C ARG A 261 9.32 -21.50 4.43
N GLY A 262 9.26 -22.13 5.60
CA GLY A 262 10.20 -23.17 6.04
C GLY A 262 11.48 -22.64 6.67
N LEU A 263 12.27 -23.54 7.28
CA LEU A 263 13.49 -23.19 8.04
C LEU A 263 14.56 -22.43 7.23
N ASN A 264 14.57 -22.59 5.91
CA ASN A 264 15.52 -21.93 5.03
C ASN A 264 15.08 -20.51 4.61
N ALA A 265 13.85 -20.07 4.94
CA ALA A 265 13.30 -18.78 4.49
C ALA A 265 14.11 -17.55 4.92
N LEU A 266 14.89 -17.69 5.99
CA LEU A 266 15.77 -16.65 6.53
C LEU A 266 17.25 -17.07 6.48
N HIS A 267 17.59 -18.04 5.62
CA HIS A 267 18.96 -18.43 5.29
C HIS A 267 19.59 -17.37 4.37
N GLY A 268 19.96 -16.24 4.97
CA GLY A 268 20.54 -15.10 4.27
C GLY A 268 21.93 -15.35 3.65
N LEU A 269 22.47 -14.31 3.02
CA LEU A 269 23.81 -14.33 2.42
C LEU A 269 24.88 -13.98 3.47
N PRO A 270 26.17 -14.29 3.25
CA PRO A 270 27.26 -13.95 4.19
C PRO A 270 27.35 -12.46 4.56
N SER A 271 26.79 -11.59 3.72
CA SER A 271 26.65 -10.13 3.92
C SER A 271 25.21 -9.60 3.86
N PHE A 272 24.21 -10.48 3.99
CA PHE A 272 22.81 -10.10 4.23
C PHE A 272 22.25 -11.06 5.29
N ARG A 273 22.26 -10.65 6.55
CA ARG A 273 21.94 -11.51 7.70
C ARG A 273 20.63 -11.06 8.34
N PHE A 274 19.81 -12.02 8.76
CA PHE A 274 18.64 -11.73 9.58
C PHE A 274 19.00 -11.71 11.07
N ARG A 275 18.29 -10.87 11.83
CA ARG A 275 18.34 -10.75 13.30
C ARG A 275 16.92 -10.57 13.84
N THR A 276 16.79 -10.67 15.16
CA THR A 276 15.53 -10.49 15.88
C THR A 276 15.69 -9.53 17.04
N ILE A 277 14.57 -8.88 17.40
CA ILE A 277 14.33 -8.31 18.72
C ILE A 277 12.91 -8.69 19.18
N PRO A 278 12.64 -8.81 20.49
CA PRO A 278 11.26 -8.89 20.99
C PRO A 278 10.55 -7.56 20.74
N ASP A 279 9.28 -7.60 20.34
CA ASP A 279 8.41 -6.41 20.23
C ASP A 279 7.70 -6.04 21.54
N GLY A 280 7.86 -6.87 22.58
CA GLY A 280 7.28 -6.70 23.90
C GLY A 280 5.84 -7.23 24.04
N LEU A 281 5.23 -7.75 22.97
CA LEU A 281 3.93 -8.41 23.03
C LEU A 281 4.08 -9.92 23.34
N PRO A 282 3.10 -10.54 24.02
CA PRO A 282 3.11 -11.97 24.29
C PRO A 282 2.84 -12.80 23.01
N LEU A 283 3.57 -13.91 22.86
CA LEU A 283 3.39 -14.89 21.78
C LEU A 283 2.13 -15.75 22.01
N ILE A 284 0.95 -15.16 21.77
CA ILE A 284 -0.36 -15.82 21.99
C ILE A 284 -0.79 -16.66 20.78
N ASP A 285 -0.66 -16.13 19.56
CA ASP A 285 -0.94 -16.86 18.30
C ASP A 285 -0.10 -16.29 17.15
N VAL A 286 0.78 -17.11 16.56
CA VAL A 286 1.65 -16.75 15.43
C VAL A 286 0.95 -16.69 14.07
N GLU A 287 -0.29 -17.18 13.96
CA GLU A 287 -1.12 -17.02 12.74
C GLU A 287 -1.89 -15.69 12.72
N ALA A 288 -2.14 -15.11 13.89
CA ALA A 288 -2.80 -13.82 14.04
C ALA A 288 -1.95 -12.68 13.46
N THR A 289 -2.60 -11.54 13.23
CA THR A 289 -1.89 -10.27 13.04
C THR A 289 -1.98 -9.50 14.33
N GLN A 290 -0.83 -9.03 14.84
CA GLN A 290 -0.75 -8.23 16.06
C GLN A 290 -1.60 -6.96 15.92
N ASP A 291 -2.31 -6.58 16.99
CA ASP A 291 -3.10 -5.35 17.03
C ASP A 291 -2.20 -4.11 16.85
N ILE A 292 -2.54 -3.23 15.91
CA ILE A 292 -1.63 -2.14 15.49
C ILE A 292 -1.43 -1.09 16.60
N PRO A 293 -2.47 -0.56 17.29
CA PRO A 293 -2.28 0.28 18.47
C PRO A 293 -1.41 -0.37 19.55
N SER A 294 -1.67 -1.63 19.90
CA SER A 294 -0.88 -2.38 20.90
C SER A 294 0.58 -2.56 20.47
N LEU A 295 0.82 -2.78 19.16
CA LEU A 295 2.15 -2.95 18.57
C LEU A 295 2.92 -1.63 18.51
N CYS A 296 2.25 -0.53 18.14
CA CYS A 296 2.80 0.84 18.20
C CYS A 296 3.19 1.23 19.63
N ASP A 297 2.32 0.98 20.62
CA ASP A 297 2.59 1.28 22.03
C ASP A 297 3.68 0.39 22.64
N SER A 298 3.64 -0.92 22.34
CA SER A 298 4.63 -1.88 22.84
C SER A 298 6.02 -1.64 22.23
N THR A 299 6.13 -1.47 20.90
CA THR A 299 7.44 -1.24 20.27
C THR A 299 8.09 0.04 20.78
N LYS A 300 7.32 1.13 20.91
CA LYS A 300 7.73 2.42 21.48
C LYS A 300 8.27 2.31 22.91
N ARG A 301 7.70 1.42 23.75
CA ARG A 301 8.14 1.21 25.15
C ARG A 301 9.26 0.18 25.30
N ASN A 302 9.24 -0.88 24.50
CA ASN A 302 9.96 -2.12 24.80
C ASN A 302 11.13 -2.42 23.84
N CYS A 303 11.14 -1.89 22.60
CA CYS A 303 12.16 -2.26 21.60
C CYS A 303 13.51 -1.53 21.76
N LEU A 304 13.57 -0.39 22.46
CA LEU A 304 14.81 0.38 22.58
C LEU A 304 15.95 -0.39 23.29
N PRO A 305 15.75 -1.00 24.48
CA PRO A 305 16.81 -1.80 25.13
C PRO A 305 17.34 -2.98 24.28
N PRO A 306 16.51 -3.89 23.71
CA PRO A 306 17.03 -4.99 22.89
C PRO A 306 17.66 -4.51 21.57
N PHE A 307 17.15 -3.44 20.95
CA PHE A 307 17.77 -2.87 19.75
C PHE A 307 19.15 -2.27 20.06
N ARG A 308 19.29 -1.50 21.16
CA ARG A 308 20.58 -0.98 21.62
C ARG A 308 21.60 -2.10 21.85
N ASN A 309 21.18 -3.18 22.51
CA ASN A 309 22.01 -4.37 22.73
C ASN A 309 22.44 -5.00 21.39
N LEU A 310 21.51 -5.19 20.45
CA LEU A 310 21.80 -5.72 19.12
C LEU A 310 22.85 -4.89 18.36
N ILE A 311 22.76 -3.55 18.39
CA ILE A 311 23.78 -2.69 17.76
C ILE A 311 25.15 -2.85 18.47
N SER A 312 25.17 -2.92 19.79
CA SER A 312 26.39 -3.16 20.58
C SER A 312 27.05 -4.50 20.26
N ASP A 313 26.27 -5.57 20.13
CA ASP A 313 26.75 -6.91 19.76
C ASP A 313 27.30 -6.95 18.33
N LEU A 314 26.62 -6.29 17.38
CA LEU A 314 27.09 -6.17 15.99
C LEU A 314 28.40 -5.36 15.90
N ASN A 315 28.54 -4.29 16.70
CA ASN A 315 29.76 -3.49 16.76
C ASN A 315 30.92 -4.19 17.49
N SER A 316 30.62 -5.16 18.36
CA SER A 316 31.62 -5.96 19.09
C SER A 316 32.04 -7.23 18.35
N SER A 317 31.28 -7.66 17.34
CA SER A 317 31.57 -8.86 16.54
C SER A 317 32.68 -8.62 15.51
N LEU A 318 33.55 -9.62 15.33
CA LEU A 318 34.55 -9.64 14.26
C LEU A 318 34.01 -10.23 12.94
N ASP A 319 32.80 -10.80 12.95
CA ASP A 319 32.21 -11.51 11.81
C ASP A 319 31.43 -10.60 10.84
N VAL A 320 31.28 -9.32 11.20
CA VAL A 320 30.60 -8.27 10.44
C VAL A 320 31.40 -6.96 10.52
N PRO A 321 31.23 -6.00 9.59
CA PRO A 321 31.73 -4.64 9.80
C PRO A 321 30.94 -3.97 10.94
N PRO A 322 31.52 -3.00 11.68
CA PRO A 322 30.76 -2.14 12.58
C PRO A 322 29.62 -1.43 11.82
N VAL A 323 28.48 -1.25 12.50
CA VAL A 323 27.30 -0.57 11.96
C VAL A 323 27.67 0.86 11.60
N SER A 324 27.49 1.21 10.32
CA SER A 324 27.81 2.54 9.79
C SER A 324 26.57 3.42 9.57
N CYS A 325 25.38 2.83 9.54
CA CYS A 325 24.12 3.56 9.46
C CYS A 325 22.93 2.69 9.92
N ILE A 326 21.88 3.35 10.41
CA ILE A 326 20.59 2.72 10.73
C ILE A 326 19.54 3.18 9.71
N VAL A 327 18.69 2.25 9.28
CA VAL A 327 17.63 2.46 8.29
C VAL A 327 16.34 1.92 8.90
N SER A 328 15.62 2.78 9.61
CA SER A 328 14.42 2.39 10.37
C SER A 328 13.16 2.83 9.65
N ASP A 329 12.07 2.11 9.88
CA ASP A 329 10.74 2.58 9.53
C ASP A 329 10.38 3.87 10.29
N GLY A 330 9.61 4.75 9.64
CA GLY A 330 9.04 5.94 10.27
C GLY A 330 8.29 5.67 11.58
N ALA A 331 7.60 4.53 11.68
CA ALA A 331 6.87 4.09 12.88
C ALA A 331 7.74 3.33 13.92
N MET A 332 9.07 3.32 13.74
CA MET A 332 10.03 2.67 14.65
C MET A 332 11.00 3.72 15.23
N SER A 333 10.54 4.96 15.48
CA SER A 333 11.42 6.10 15.80
C SER A 333 12.10 6.02 17.18
N PHE A 334 11.79 5.01 18.01
CA PHE A 334 12.60 4.68 19.20
C PHE A 334 14.08 4.46 18.83
N THR A 335 14.34 3.96 17.62
CA THR A 335 15.69 3.70 17.09
C THR A 335 16.59 4.95 17.03
N LEU A 336 16.01 6.15 16.82
CA LEU A 336 16.75 7.43 16.82
C LEU A 336 17.53 7.64 18.13
N GLU A 337 16.99 7.17 19.25
CA GLU A 337 17.59 7.31 20.56
C GLU A 337 18.87 6.46 20.68
N ALA A 338 18.83 5.22 20.18
CA ALA A 338 20.01 4.36 20.10
C ALA A 338 21.01 4.84 19.03
N ALA A 339 20.54 5.48 17.96
CA ALA A 339 21.39 6.06 16.91
C ALA A 339 22.19 7.26 17.45
N GLU A 340 21.53 8.20 18.12
CA GLU A 340 22.15 9.37 18.76
C GLU A 340 23.13 8.96 19.88
N GLU A 341 22.74 8.05 20.78
CA GLU A 341 23.60 7.56 21.87
C GLU A 341 24.89 6.88 21.38
N LEU A 342 24.86 6.27 20.20
CA LEU A 342 25.97 5.52 19.62
C LEU A 342 26.73 6.30 18.54
N GLY A 343 26.30 7.52 18.20
CA GLY A 343 26.90 8.35 17.15
C GLY A 343 26.76 7.75 15.75
N ILE A 344 25.67 7.03 15.47
CA ILE A 344 25.40 6.37 14.19
C ILE A 344 24.36 7.18 13.41
N PRO A 345 24.62 7.59 12.16
CA PRO A 345 23.64 8.32 11.35
C PRO A 345 22.43 7.44 11.02
N GLN A 346 21.23 8.01 11.10
CA GLN A 346 19.97 7.31 10.87
C GLN A 346 19.11 7.95 9.78
N VAL A 347 18.69 7.12 8.84
CA VAL A 347 17.66 7.43 7.84
C VAL A 347 16.33 6.83 8.29
N LEU A 348 15.24 7.59 8.17
CA LEU A 348 13.88 7.07 8.31
C LEU A 348 13.29 6.77 6.94
N PHE A 349 12.97 5.49 6.71
CA PHE A 349 12.21 5.05 5.56
C PHE A 349 10.72 5.14 5.88
N TRP A 350 10.02 6.02 5.18
CA TRP A 350 8.58 6.17 5.27
C TRP A 350 7.92 5.39 4.13
N THR A 351 7.12 4.40 4.52
CA THR A 351 6.41 3.47 3.64
C THR A 351 5.11 4.02 3.01
N PRO A 352 4.44 5.09 3.54
CA PRO A 352 3.44 5.84 2.78
C PRO A 352 4.01 6.51 1.53
N SER A 353 3.14 7.00 0.66
CA SER A 353 3.52 7.97 -0.39
C SER A 353 3.96 9.30 0.21
N GLY A 354 4.61 10.15 -0.59
CA GLY A 354 4.90 11.54 -0.19
C GLY A 354 3.64 12.27 0.26
N CYS A 355 2.53 12.15 -0.47
CA CYS A 355 1.25 12.78 -0.08
C CYS A 355 0.64 12.18 1.20
N GLY A 356 0.84 10.90 1.47
CA GLY A 356 0.40 10.26 2.72
C GLY A 356 1.25 10.70 3.92
N PHE A 357 2.56 10.84 3.73
CA PHE A 357 3.48 11.37 4.73
C PHE A 357 3.20 12.86 5.03
N MET A 358 3.01 13.69 4.01
CA MET A 358 2.61 15.09 4.16
C MET A 358 1.25 15.23 4.88
N ALA A 359 0.29 14.35 4.62
CA ALA A 359 -0.97 14.34 5.36
C ALA A 359 -0.77 14.05 6.86
N TYR A 360 0.19 13.17 7.23
CA TYR A 360 0.58 12.95 8.63
C TYR A 360 1.29 14.17 9.26
N VAL A 361 2.15 14.88 8.51
CA VAL A 361 2.80 16.13 8.96
C VAL A 361 1.77 17.15 9.45
N HIS A 362 0.60 17.20 8.82
CA HIS A 362 -0.45 18.16 9.15
C HIS A 362 -1.49 17.69 10.20
N TYR A 363 -1.31 16.54 10.85
CA TYR A 363 -2.22 16.06 11.91
C TYR A 363 -2.48 17.10 13.00
N HIS A 364 -1.42 17.73 13.53
CA HIS A 364 -1.57 18.79 14.54
C HIS A 364 -2.37 20.00 14.03
N LYS A 365 -2.20 20.37 12.75
CA LYS A 365 -2.89 21.50 12.12
C LYS A 365 -4.35 21.18 11.78
N LEU A 366 -4.67 19.90 11.55
CA LEU A 366 -6.05 19.42 11.42
C LEU A 366 -6.80 19.50 12.76
N ILE A 367 -6.13 19.18 13.88
CA ILE A 367 -6.68 19.37 15.23
C ILE A 367 -6.87 20.87 15.53
N GLU A 368 -5.84 21.70 15.31
CA GLU A 368 -5.89 23.15 15.56
C GLU A 368 -7.04 23.85 14.80
N LYS A 369 -7.31 23.42 13.56
CA LYS A 369 -8.41 23.95 12.73
C LYS A 369 -9.77 23.29 13.01
N GLY A 370 -9.85 22.35 13.96
CA GLY A 370 -11.11 21.71 14.36
C GLY A 370 -11.67 20.70 13.36
N PHE A 371 -10.82 20.04 12.56
CA PHE A 371 -11.20 18.91 11.70
C PHE A 371 -11.27 17.57 12.46
N THR A 372 -10.66 17.50 13.64
CA THR A 372 -10.58 16.33 14.52
C THR A 372 -10.32 16.79 15.97
N PRO A 373 -10.77 16.07 17.02
CA PRO A 373 -11.71 14.95 16.95
C PRO A 373 -13.06 15.35 16.36
N LEU A 374 -13.72 14.39 15.74
CA LEU A 374 -15.07 14.50 15.22
C LEU A 374 -16.06 14.63 16.38
N LYS A 375 -17.13 15.40 16.24
CA LYS A 375 -18.07 15.67 17.35
C LYS A 375 -18.88 14.43 17.76
N ASP A 376 -19.19 13.59 16.79
CA ASP A 376 -19.94 12.35 16.93
C ASP A 376 -19.72 11.49 15.67
N GLU A 377 -20.13 10.21 15.70
CA GLU A 377 -19.91 9.25 14.61
C GLU A 377 -20.61 9.61 13.29
N SER A 378 -21.63 10.48 13.28
CA SER A 378 -22.26 10.91 12.03
C SER A 378 -21.28 11.68 11.13
N TYR A 379 -20.28 12.35 11.72
CA TYR A 379 -19.21 13.04 11.00
C TYR A 379 -18.26 12.09 10.25
N ILE A 380 -18.33 10.78 10.50
CA ILE A 380 -17.61 9.73 9.73
C ILE A 380 -18.41 9.32 8.47
N THR A 381 -19.74 9.45 8.52
CA THR A 381 -20.66 8.95 7.48
C THR A 381 -21.31 10.04 6.64
N ASN A 382 -21.33 11.30 7.11
CA ASN A 382 -21.90 12.44 6.40
C ASN A 382 -20.87 13.18 5.52
N GLU A 383 -21.33 14.26 4.89
CA GLU A 383 -20.56 15.09 3.94
C GLU A 383 -19.35 15.80 4.56
N TYR A 384 -19.23 15.85 5.89
CA TYR A 384 -18.12 16.52 6.58
C TYR A 384 -16.75 15.96 6.16
N LEU A 385 -16.67 14.67 5.84
CA LEU A 385 -15.41 14.10 5.34
C LEU A 385 -15.04 14.56 3.92
N ASP A 386 -15.89 15.28 3.19
CA ASP A 386 -15.51 15.97 1.93
C ASP A 386 -15.01 17.39 2.13
N THR A 387 -15.00 17.91 3.36
CA THR A 387 -14.46 19.26 3.60
C THR A 387 -13.04 19.33 3.04
N VAL A 388 -12.88 20.20 2.04
CA VAL A 388 -11.63 20.34 1.28
C VAL A 388 -10.58 21.00 2.17
N ILE A 389 -9.37 20.48 2.11
CA ILE A 389 -8.21 20.90 2.89
C ILE A 389 -7.23 21.55 1.92
N ASP A 390 -7.58 22.75 1.48
CA ASP A 390 -6.90 23.56 0.45
C ASP A 390 -5.53 24.14 0.87
N TRP A 391 -5.17 23.97 2.14
CA TRP A 391 -4.01 24.59 2.79
C TRP A 391 -2.84 23.63 3.08
N ILE A 392 -2.93 22.34 2.71
CA ILE A 392 -1.78 21.42 2.81
C ILE A 392 -0.82 21.68 1.63
N PRO A 393 0.45 22.09 1.87
CA PRO A 393 1.41 22.33 0.81
C PRO A 393 1.67 21.10 -0.06
N GLY A 394 1.83 21.32 -1.36
CA GLY A 394 2.11 20.28 -2.36
C GLY A 394 0.91 19.40 -2.74
N ILE A 395 -0.19 19.40 -1.99
CA ILE A 395 -1.37 18.58 -2.31
C ILE A 395 -2.54 19.47 -2.74
N LYS A 396 -3.08 19.19 -3.94
CA LYS A 396 -4.28 19.85 -4.49
C LYS A 396 -5.54 19.05 -4.13
N GLU A 397 -6.62 19.76 -3.81
CA GLU A 397 -7.99 19.22 -3.61
C GLU A 397 -8.16 18.04 -2.63
N ILE A 398 -7.23 17.82 -1.71
CA ILE A 398 -7.36 16.74 -0.72
C ILE A 398 -8.49 17.02 0.28
N ARG A 399 -9.30 16.00 0.59
CA ARG A 399 -10.42 16.10 1.54
C ARG A 399 -10.14 15.29 2.80
N LEU A 400 -10.89 15.53 3.87
CA LEU A 400 -10.69 14.84 5.17
C LEU A 400 -10.83 13.29 5.10
N ARG A 401 -11.54 12.75 4.12
CA ARG A 401 -11.59 11.30 3.80
C ARG A 401 -10.38 10.72 3.05
N ASP A 402 -9.56 11.59 2.49
CA ASP A 402 -8.36 11.24 1.72
C ASP A 402 -7.10 11.34 2.60
N ILE A 403 -7.13 12.17 3.67
CA ILE A 403 -6.21 12.10 4.82
C ILE A 403 -6.26 10.69 5.46
N PRO A 404 -5.14 10.10 5.92
CA PRO A 404 -5.12 8.77 6.54
C PRO A 404 -6.12 8.58 7.68
N THR A 405 -6.62 7.35 7.83
CA THR A 405 -7.87 7.07 8.59
C THR A 405 -7.81 7.34 10.08
N PHE A 406 -6.63 7.36 10.71
CA PHE A 406 -6.52 7.59 12.16
C PHE A 406 -7.08 8.96 12.58
N ILE A 407 -7.06 9.96 11.69
CA ILE A 407 -7.60 11.30 11.97
C ILE A 407 -9.13 11.35 12.14
N ARG A 408 -9.85 10.24 11.95
CA ARG A 408 -11.33 10.19 11.91
C ARG A 408 -11.89 9.53 13.15
N THR A 409 -11.50 10.09 14.28
CA THR A 409 -11.81 9.63 15.63
C THR A 409 -12.68 10.65 16.34
N THR A 410 -13.54 10.21 17.26
CA THR A 410 -14.27 11.08 18.19
C THR A 410 -13.52 11.26 19.52
N ASP A 411 -12.44 10.51 19.72
CA ASP A 411 -11.60 10.57 20.92
C ASP A 411 -10.52 11.65 20.79
N ILE A 412 -10.37 12.49 21.81
CA ILE A 412 -9.32 13.52 21.85
C ILE A 412 -7.95 12.92 22.23
N ASP A 413 -7.95 11.80 22.96
CA ASP A 413 -6.76 11.09 23.44
C ASP A 413 -6.39 9.89 22.54
N ASP A 414 -6.97 9.80 21.33
CA ASP A 414 -6.82 8.68 20.38
C ASP A 414 -5.36 8.21 20.24
N THR A 415 -5.15 6.93 20.52
CA THR A 415 -3.81 6.33 20.58
C THR A 415 -3.06 6.42 19.25
N MET A 416 -3.74 6.32 18.11
CA MET A 416 -3.09 6.35 16.80
C MET A 416 -2.84 7.77 16.30
N VAL A 417 -3.72 8.73 16.59
CA VAL A 417 -3.46 10.15 16.33
C VAL A 417 -2.26 10.62 17.16
N ASN A 418 -2.26 10.30 18.46
CA ASN A 418 -1.16 10.65 19.36
C ASN A 418 0.16 9.92 19.03
N PHE A 419 0.10 8.66 18.58
CA PHE A 419 1.28 7.95 18.08
C PHE A 419 1.87 8.65 16.85
N VAL A 420 1.06 8.90 15.81
CA VAL A 420 1.52 9.54 14.57
C VAL A 420 2.14 10.91 14.83
N MET A 421 1.52 11.76 15.65
CA MET A 421 2.08 13.08 15.97
C MET A 421 3.47 12.98 16.64
N VAL A 422 3.66 11.99 17.53
CA VAL A 422 4.97 11.76 18.17
C VAL A 422 6.02 11.26 17.16
N GLU A 423 5.67 10.32 16.28
CA GLU A 423 6.62 9.81 15.29
C GLU A 423 7.00 10.88 14.24
N ILE A 424 6.06 11.76 13.86
CA ILE A 424 6.30 12.91 12.97
C ILE A 424 7.22 13.95 13.60
N GLU A 425 7.00 14.32 14.87
CA GLU A 425 7.91 15.24 15.57
C GLU A 425 9.29 14.61 15.82
N ARG A 426 9.35 13.31 16.10
CA ARG A 426 10.63 12.57 16.20
C ARG A 426 11.34 12.48 14.85
N ALA A 427 10.63 12.39 13.73
CA ALA A 427 11.23 12.26 12.40
C ALA A 427 12.09 13.46 11.98
N LYS A 428 11.90 14.64 12.58
CA LYS A 428 12.74 15.83 12.38
C LYS A 428 14.18 15.66 12.90
N ARG A 429 14.45 14.63 13.71
CA ARG A 429 15.80 14.27 14.21
C ARG A 429 16.58 13.33 13.29
N ALA A 430 15.97 12.79 12.23
CA ALA A 430 16.64 11.88 11.31
C ALA A 430 17.61 12.63 10.38
N SER A 431 18.76 12.01 10.07
CA SER A 431 19.71 12.51 9.07
C SER A 431 19.05 12.74 7.71
N ALA A 432 18.09 11.88 7.35
CA ALA A 432 17.24 12.05 6.18
C ALA A 432 15.93 11.23 6.26
N ILE A 433 14.95 11.66 5.47
CA ILE A 433 13.74 10.91 5.12
C ILE A 433 13.93 10.25 3.75
N VAL A 434 13.56 8.97 3.62
CA VAL A 434 13.46 8.26 2.33
C VAL A 434 12.02 7.81 2.09
N LEU A 435 11.52 8.01 0.87
CA LEU A 435 10.17 7.64 0.43
C LEU A 435 10.25 6.70 -0.78
N ASN A 436 9.40 5.67 -0.84
CA ASN A 436 9.28 4.77 -1.99
C ASN A 436 8.46 5.40 -3.14
N THR A 437 9.01 6.47 -3.71
CA THR A 437 8.38 7.26 -4.77
C THR A 437 9.46 7.81 -5.72
N PHE A 438 9.08 8.61 -6.71
CA PHE A 438 10.01 9.31 -7.60
C PHE A 438 9.51 10.71 -7.92
N ASP A 439 10.45 11.64 -8.15
CA ASP A 439 10.20 13.06 -8.41
C ASP A 439 9.04 13.31 -9.40
N ALA A 440 9.12 12.75 -10.61
CA ALA A 440 8.09 12.90 -11.65
C ALA A 440 6.69 12.30 -11.32
N LEU A 441 6.46 11.77 -10.12
CA LEU A 441 5.15 11.36 -9.61
C LEU A 441 4.62 12.26 -8.48
N GLU A 442 5.50 12.79 -7.62
CA GLU A 442 5.11 13.53 -6.40
C GLU A 442 5.89 14.84 -6.19
N HIS A 443 6.49 15.42 -7.24
CA HIS A 443 7.33 16.64 -7.22
C HIS A 443 6.82 17.74 -6.28
N ASP A 444 5.60 18.25 -6.52
CA ASP A 444 4.94 19.29 -5.70
C ASP A 444 4.94 18.99 -4.18
N VAL A 445 4.85 17.71 -3.81
CA VAL A 445 4.85 17.26 -2.41
C VAL A 445 6.28 17.05 -1.88
N LEU A 446 7.20 16.58 -2.71
CA LEU A 446 8.60 16.37 -2.34
C LEU A 446 9.32 17.70 -2.07
N ASP A 447 9.12 18.69 -2.95
CA ASP A 447 9.60 20.07 -2.75
C ASP A 447 8.97 20.70 -1.50
N ALA A 448 7.68 20.48 -1.27
CA ALA A 448 7.00 20.99 -0.07
C ALA A 448 7.52 20.32 1.22
N LEU A 449 7.77 19.00 1.21
CA LEU A 449 8.33 18.24 2.34
C LEU A 449 9.74 18.72 2.72
N ALA A 450 10.52 19.23 1.78
CA ALA A 450 11.86 19.80 2.06
C ALA A 450 11.82 21.02 3.01
N SER A 451 10.68 21.73 3.11
CA SER A 451 10.52 22.80 4.12
C SER A 451 10.23 22.30 5.54
N PHE A 452 9.93 21.00 5.72
CA PHE A 452 9.60 20.40 7.02
C PHE A 452 10.71 19.50 7.59
N PHE A 453 11.62 18.99 6.75
CA PHE A 453 12.63 17.99 7.14
C PHE A 453 14.02 18.31 6.58
N PRO A 454 15.12 18.02 7.33
CA PRO A 454 16.50 18.29 6.92
C PRO A 454 16.88 17.84 5.50
N LEU A 455 16.47 16.63 5.11
CA LEU A 455 16.71 16.03 3.81
C LEU A 455 15.56 15.06 3.49
N VAL A 456 15.06 15.11 2.25
CA VAL A 456 13.99 14.21 1.75
C VAL A 456 14.44 13.61 0.42
N TYR A 457 14.34 12.30 0.28
CA TYR A 457 14.79 11.58 -0.92
C TYR A 457 13.73 10.58 -1.42
N SER A 458 13.42 10.68 -2.72
CA SER A 458 12.57 9.72 -3.42
C SER A 458 13.42 8.57 -3.98
N ILE A 459 13.32 7.36 -3.39
CA ILE A 459 14.02 6.14 -3.84
C ILE A 459 12.97 5.09 -4.20
N GLY A 460 12.48 5.16 -5.43
CA GLY A 460 11.46 4.24 -5.94
C GLY A 460 11.25 4.33 -7.45
N PRO A 461 10.32 3.52 -8.00
CA PRO A 461 9.56 2.49 -7.29
C PRO A 461 10.44 1.25 -7.02
N LEU A 462 10.55 0.86 -5.75
CA LEU A 462 11.55 -0.11 -5.28
C LEU A 462 11.48 -1.48 -5.96
N ASN A 463 10.30 -1.94 -6.36
CA ASN A 463 10.13 -3.20 -7.09
C ASN A 463 10.82 -3.17 -8.48
N LEU A 464 10.80 -2.04 -9.19
CA LEU A 464 11.51 -1.92 -10.46
C LEU A 464 13.03 -1.84 -10.26
N LEU A 465 13.48 -1.24 -9.15
CA LEU A 465 14.90 -1.19 -8.78
C LEU A 465 15.44 -2.57 -8.39
N VAL A 466 14.66 -3.38 -7.67
CA VAL A 466 15.01 -4.78 -7.35
C VAL A 466 15.02 -5.66 -8.61
N ASN A 467 14.07 -5.48 -9.53
CA ASN A 467 14.03 -6.23 -10.79
C ASN A 467 15.21 -5.91 -11.73
N GLN A 468 15.98 -4.85 -11.47
CA GLN A 468 17.22 -4.51 -12.19
C GLN A 468 18.49 -5.11 -11.56
N ILE A 469 18.38 -5.84 -10.44
CA ILE A 469 19.52 -6.48 -9.78
C ILE A 469 19.90 -7.77 -10.53
N THR A 470 20.83 -7.67 -11.47
CA THR A 470 21.23 -8.77 -12.36
C THR A 470 22.28 -9.73 -11.79
N ASP A 471 22.92 -9.43 -10.66
CA ASP A 471 24.01 -10.27 -10.10
C ASP A 471 23.45 -11.38 -9.20
N ASP A 472 23.61 -12.65 -9.63
CA ASP A 472 23.20 -13.84 -8.89
C ASP A 472 23.77 -13.90 -7.46
N LYS A 473 24.91 -13.23 -7.18
CA LYS A 473 25.50 -13.15 -5.83
C LYS A 473 24.73 -12.25 -4.85
N THR A 474 23.68 -11.59 -5.32
CA THR A 474 22.83 -10.68 -4.52
C THR A 474 21.36 -11.12 -4.49
N LYS A 475 21.02 -12.22 -5.18
CA LYS A 475 19.69 -12.83 -5.09
C LYS A 475 19.55 -13.58 -3.77
N LEU A 476 18.67 -13.07 -2.91
CA LEU A 476 17.97 -13.86 -1.89
C LEU A 476 16.67 -14.35 -2.53
N ASP A 477 16.32 -15.61 -2.35
CA ASP A 477 15.23 -16.28 -3.07
C ASP A 477 13.86 -15.57 -2.93
N ASP A 478 13.49 -14.79 -3.95
CA ASP A 478 12.16 -14.19 -4.09
C ASP A 478 11.19 -15.19 -4.74
N GLU A 479 10.76 -16.20 -3.99
CA GLU A 479 9.52 -16.89 -4.35
C GLU A 479 8.32 -16.00 -3.97
N GLU A 480 7.77 -15.33 -4.98
CA GLU A 480 6.46 -14.68 -4.95
C GLU A 480 5.35 -15.73 -4.77
N SER A 481 4.38 -15.46 -3.89
CA SER A 481 3.24 -16.36 -3.63
C SER A 481 1.99 -15.60 -3.22
#